data_AF-A0A2D2H5D6-F1
#
_entry.id   AF-A0A2D2H5D6-F1
#
_cell.length_a   1.000
_cell.length_b   1.000
_cell.length_c   1.000
_cell.angle_alpha   90.00
_cell.angle_beta   90.00
_cell.angle_gamma   90.00
#
_symmetry.space_group_name_H-M   'P 1'
#
loop_
_entity.id
_entity.type
_entity.pdbx_description
1 polymer ?
#
loop_
_entity_poly.entity_id
_entity_poly.type
_entity_poly.pdbx_seq_one_letter_code
_entity_poly.pdbx_strand_id
1 'polypeptide(L)'
;MPPRSIDHHLPPEPGQTPLEGLIRLDQLRAVRRSVLISLPVTVLLSLSNLAMANYGGHGEAGFAWFWASIAVNLLRSLLCGFPPRAVLLEGRESPAVRRWFHAMCLLAWCSGMIWAAVPVLCDGFTTSQAPFFLVVVCGITAGAVVHGTAYARVPICFITPALFSVITCLVWAGSFEQRMLAATVALYTMALVRSAWEGERAFLSIGIEWGPQIGAQKGPLL
;
A
#
# COMPACT_ATOMS: atom_id res chain seq x y z
N MET A 1 25.60 -45.71 14.81
CA MET A 1 24.52 -44.93 15.44
C MET A 1 24.19 -43.78 14.49
N PRO A 2 23.14 -43.89 13.65
CA PRO A 2 22.78 -42.80 12.75
C PRO A 2 21.98 -41.72 13.50
N PRO A 3 22.07 -40.44 13.10
CA PRO A 3 21.38 -39.35 13.77
C PRO A 3 19.88 -39.39 13.45
N ARG A 4 19.03 -39.27 14.48
CA ARG A 4 17.59 -39.05 14.34
C ARG A 4 17.37 -37.67 13.71
N SER A 5 16.94 -37.61 12.46
CA SER A 5 16.27 -36.43 11.91
C SER A 5 14.97 -36.26 12.67
N ILE A 6 14.94 -35.32 13.62
CA ILE A 6 13.69 -34.83 14.17
C ILE A 6 13.14 -33.86 13.14
N ASP A 7 12.53 -34.42 12.09
CA ASP A 7 11.60 -33.68 11.25
C ASP A 7 10.40 -33.34 12.14
N HIS A 8 10.44 -32.16 12.77
CA HIS A 8 9.25 -31.55 13.34
C HIS A 8 8.33 -31.10 12.18
N HIS A 9 7.80 -32.08 11.44
CA HIS A 9 6.59 -31.91 10.67
C HIS A 9 5.44 -31.81 11.66
N LEU A 10 5.27 -30.61 12.24
CA LEU A 10 4.02 -30.24 12.86
C LEU A 10 2.92 -30.45 11.81
N PRO A 11 1.87 -31.22 12.13
CA PRO A 11 0.77 -31.44 11.20
C PRO A 11 0.19 -30.08 10.78
N PRO A 12 -0.22 -29.92 9.51
CA PRO A 12 -0.92 -28.72 9.08
C PRO A 12 -2.13 -28.49 9.99
N GLU A 13 -2.34 -27.24 10.39
CA GLU A 13 -3.58 -26.84 11.07
C GLU A 13 -4.76 -27.33 10.23
N PRO A 14 -5.75 -28.03 10.84
CA PRO A 14 -6.87 -28.60 10.11
C PRO A 14 -7.64 -27.48 9.41
N GLY A 15 -7.49 -27.37 8.08
CA GLY A 15 -8.23 -26.43 7.24
C GLY A 15 -7.44 -25.65 6.20
N GLN A 16 -6.09 -25.63 6.23
CA GLN A 16 -5.31 -24.89 5.22
C GLN A 16 -4.93 -25.78 4.03
N THR A 17 -5.37 -25.39 2.83
CA THR A 17 -4.91 -26.02 1.60
C THR A 17 -3.49 -25.52 1.25
N PRO A 18 -2.60 -26.37 0.69
CA PRO A 18 -1.27 -25.93 0.23
C PRO A 18 -1.31 -24.74 -0.75
N LEU A 19 -2.43 -24.57 -1.47
CA LEU A 19 -2.66 -23.48 -2.41
C LEU A 19 -2.82 -22.13 -1.71
N GLU A 20 -3.56 -22.05 -0.60
CA GLU A 20 -3.76 -20.80 0.14
C GLU A 20 -2.44 -20.23 0.66
N GLY A 21 -1.58 -21.10 1.16
CA GLY A 21 -0.25 -20.73 1.62
C GLY A 21 0.65 -20.16 0.52
N LEU A 22 0.57 -20.73 -0.69
CA LEU A 22 1.27 -20.23 -1.88
C LEU A 22 0.73 -18.87 -2.34
N ILE A 23 -0.60 -18.71 -2.40
CA ILE A 23 -1.24 -17.43 -2.73
C ILE A 23 -0.75 -16.34 -1.78
N ARG A 24 -0.68 -16.63 -0.48
CA ARG A 24 -0.25 -15.67 0.55
C ARG A 24 1.22 -15.31 0.45
N LEU A 25 2.06 -16.27 0.11
CA LEU A 25 3.46 -16.03 -0.19
C LEU A 25 3.62 -15.07 -1.38
N ASP A 26 2.85 -15.27 -2.44
CA ASP A 26 2.93 -14.41 -3.62
C ASP A 26 2.34 -13.02 -3.35
N GLN A 27 1.24 -12.91 -2.59
CA GLN A 27 0.74 -11.62 -2.10
C GLN A 27 1.80 -10.88 -1.28
N LEU A 28 2.51 -11.57 -0.38
CA LEU A 28 3.57 -10.98 0.42
C LEU A 28 4.72 -10.44 -0.45
N ARG A 29 5.18 -11.25 -1.41
CA ARG A 29 6.25 -10.85 -2.35
C ARG A 29 5.82 -9.65 -3.20
N ALA A 30 4.59 -9.67 -3.70
CA ALA A 30 4.03 -8.59 -4.50
C ALA A 30 3.92 -7.28 -3.69
N VAL A 31 3.37 -7.33 -2.47
CA VAL A 31 3.31 -6.15 -1.58
C VAL A 31 4.71 -5.61 -1.28
N ARG A 32 5.68 -6.48 -0.96
CA ARG A 32 7.05 -6.05 -0.70
C ARG A 32 7.66 -5.37 -1.92
N ARG A 33 7.53 -5.96 -3.10
CA ARG A 33 8.04 -5.40 -4.36
C ARG A 33 7.40 -4.03 -4.65
N SER A 34 6.09 -3.93 -4.49
CA SER A 34 5.31 -2.70 -4.65
C SER A 34 5.86 -1.57 -3.78
N VAL A 35 6.03 -1.82 -2.48
CA VAL A 35 6.58 -0.84 -1.54
C VAL A 35 7.99 -0.41 -1.94
N LEU A 36 8.87 -1.37 -2.28
CA LEU A 36 10.25 -1.05 -2.65
C LEU A 36 10.34 -0.20 -3.93
N ILE A 37 9.46 -0.44 -4.91
CA ILE A 37 9.36 0.38 -6.13
C ILE A 37 8.83 1.78 -5.80
N SER A 38 7.86 1.90 -4.87
CA SER A 38 7.24 3.17 -4.54
C SER A 38 8.10 4.07 -3.64
N LEU A 39 9.03 3.51 -2.84
CA LEU A 39 9.87 4.28 -1.91
C LEU A 39 10.65 5.42 -2.56
N PRO A 40 11.45 5.21 -3.63
CA PRO A 40 12.21 6.32 -4.25
C PRO A 40 11.28 7.40 -4.81
N VAL A 41 10.18 6.99 -5.44
CA VAL A 41 9.17 7.92 -5.97
C VAL A 41 8.57 8.75 -4.82
N THR A 42 8.22 8.11 -3.70
CA THR A 42 7.63 8.80 -2.54
C THR A 42 8.60 9.80 -1.93
N VAL A 43 9.91 9.49 -1.87
CA VAL A 43 10.94 10.42 -1.39
C VAL A 43 11.06 11.62 -2.33
N LEU A 44 11.13 11.38 -3.64
CA LEU A 44 11.21 12.47 -4.62
C LEU A 44 9.98 13.38 -4.57
N LEU A 45 8.77 12.81 -4.52
CA LEU A 45 7.54 13.58 -4.37
C LEU A 45 7.50 14.34 -3.04
N SER A 46 8.02 13.77 -1.95
CA SER A 46 8.10 14.45 -0.66
C SER A 46 9.06 15.64 -0.71
N LEU A 47 10.20 15.51 -1.40
CA LEU A 47 11.12 16.62 -1.64
C LEU A 47 10.49 17.70 -2.51
N SER A 48 9.75 17.32 -3.56
CA SER A 48 9.04 18.28 -4.42
C SER A 48 7.96 19.03 -3.64
N ASN A 49 7.21 18.37 -2.76
CA ASN A 49 6.25 19.01 -1.87
C ASN A 49 6.92 19.97 -0.89
N LEU A 50 8.05 19.60 -0.30
CA LEU A 50 8.83 20.48 0.57
C LEU A 50 9.31 21.73 -0.18
N ALA A 51 9.85 21.56 -1.38
CA ALA A 51 10.31 22.67 -2.20
C ALA A 51 9.15 23.61 -2.57
N MET A 52 7.99 23.07 -2.94
CA MET A 52 6.80 23.86 -3.25
C MET A 52 6.23 24.57 -2.00
N ALA A 53 6.20 23.89 -0.85
CA ALA A 53 5.76 24.50 0.41
C ALA A 53 6.67 25.66 0.81
N ASN A 54 7.99 25.50 0.66
CA ASN A 54 8.94 26.58 0.92
C ASN A 54 8.77 27.75 -0.04
N TYR A 55 8.51 27.48 -1.33
CA TYR A 55 8.19 28.52 -2.31
C TYR A 55 6.87 29.25 -1.99
N GLY A 56 5.88 28.54 -1.45
CA GLY A 56 4.58 29.09 -1.06
C GLY A 56 4.56 29.85 0.27
N GLY A 57 5.66 29.85 1.04
CA GLY A 57 5.74 30.47 2.37
C GLY A 57 5.43 29.54 3.55
N HIS A 58 5.13 28.26 3.29
CA HIS A 58 4.78 27.23 4.28
C HIS A 58 5.96 26.31 4.61
N GLY A 59 7.19 26.85 4.60
CA GLY A 59 8.43 26.08 4.74
C GLY A 59 8.49 25.24 6.02
N GLU A 60 8.17 25.84 7.18
CA GLU A 60 8.20 25.14 8.48
C GLU A 60 7.25 23.94 8.52
N ALA A 61 6.01 24.13 8.07
CA ALA A 61 5.02 23.05 7.95
C ALA A 61 5.48 21.99 6.94
N GLY A 62 6.07 22.42 5.82
CA GLY A 62 6.68 21.54 4.83
C GLY A 62 7.79 20.67 5.40
N PHE A 63 8.68 21.23 6.23
CA PHE A 63 9.78 20.49 6.86
C PHE A 63 9.26 19.45 7.87
N ALA A 64 8.30 19.82 8.73
CA ALA A 64 7.69 18.90 9.67
C ALA A 64 6.98 17.74 8.95
N TRP A 65 6.21 18.07 7.90
CA TRP A 65 5.54 17.08 7.06
C TRP A 65 6.53 16.16 6.35
N PHE A 66 7.61 16.72 5.80
CA PHE A 66 8.65 15.96 5.10
C PHE A 66 9.30 14.92 6.03
N TRP A 67 9.72 15.32 7.23
CA TRP A 67 10.32 14.40 8.19
C TRP A 67 9.36 13.31 8.65
N ALA A 68 8.08 13.64 8.85
CA ALA A 68 7.05 12.65 9.13
C ALA A 68 6.91 11.62 7.98
N SER A 69 6.90 12.09 6.73
CA SER A 69 6.86 11.24 5.53
C SER A 69 8.08 10.31 5.46
N ILE A 70 9.28 10.84 5.68
CA ILE A 70 10.52 10.04 5.71
C ILE A 70 10.47 8.99 6.83
N ALA A 71 10.04 9.34 8.04
CA ALA A 71 9.97 8.41 9.16
C ALA A 71 9.06 7.19 8.86
N VAL A 72 7.86 7.42 8.29
CA VAL A 72 6.95 6.32 7.92
C VAL A 72 7.50 5.51 6.75
N ASN A 73 8.16 6.14 5.77
CA ASN A 73 8.81 5.43 4.66
C ASN A 73 9.95 4.54 5.14
N LEU A 74 10.76 5.00 6.10
CA LEU A 74 11.79 4.18 6.73
C LEU A 74 11.18 2.98 7.46
N LEU A 75 10.11 3.20 8.24
CA LEU A 75 9.45 2.10 8.94
C LEU A 75 8.85 1.05 7.98
N ARG A 76 8.28 1.49 6.86
CA ARG A 76 7.81 0.60 5.77
C ARG A 76 8.97 -0.18 5.17
N SER A 77 10.10 0.48 4.90
CA SER A 77 11.31 -0.17 4.38
C SER A 77 11.86 -1.23 5.33
N LEU A 78 11.95 -0.91 6.63
CA LEU A 78 12.37 -1.84 7.67
C LEU A 78 11.44 -3.06 7.73
N LEU A 79 10.12 -2.86 7.74
CA LEU A 79 9.16 -3.97 7.77
C LEU A 79 9.24 -4.83 6.49
N CYS A 80 9.56 -4.24 5.34
CA CYS A 80 9.87 -4.98 4.11
C CYS A 80 11.21 -5.73 4.17
N GLY A 81 12.16 -5.28 4.98
CA GLY A 81 13.46 -5.93 5.22
C GLY A 81 13.35 -7.20 6.07
N PHE A 82 12.31 -7.30 6.92
CA PHE A 82 12.11 -8.41 7.85
C PHE A 82 10.78 -9.17 7.59
N PRO A 83 10.63 -9.85 6.43
CA PRO A 83 9.45 -10.66 6.15
C PRO A 83 9.38 -11.90 7.08
N PRO A 84 8.17 -12.38 7.44
CA PRO A 84 7.99 -13.58 8.25
C PRO A 84 8.60 -14.82 7.58
N ARG A 85 9.55 -15.47 8.27
CA ARG A 85 10.25 -16.67 7.77
C ARG A 85 9.31 -17.84 7.48
N ALA A 86 8.27 -18.01 8.30
CA ALA A 86 7.31 -19.12 8.18
C ALA A 86 6.63 -19.18 6.79
N VAL A 87 6.24 -18.03 6.21
CA VAL A 87 5.68 -18.03 4.85
C VAL A 87 6.74 -18.21 3.78
N LEU A 88 7.92 -17.62 3.96
CA LEU A 88 8.99 -17.68 2.97
C LEU A 88 9.59 -19.08 2.80
N LEU A 89 9.70 -19.84 3.90
CA LEU A 89 10.36 -21.14 3.91
C LEU A 89 9.37 -22.31 3.86
N GLU A 90 8.22 -22.18 4.52
CA GLU A 90 7.29 -23.30 4.70
C GLU A 90 6.03 -23.16 3.86
N GLY A 91 5.78 -21.98 3.27
CA GLY A 91 4.56 -21.71 2.50
C GLY A 91 3.29 -21.89 3.33
N ARG A 92 3.38 -21.74 4.67
CA ARG A 92 2.27 -21.95 5.61
C ARG A 92 1.75 -20.62 6.13
N GLU A 93 0.43 -20.44 6.11
CA GLU A 93 -0.22 -19.33 6.78
C GLU A 93 0.04 -19.43 8.29
N SER A 94 0.64 -18.40 8.87
CA SER A 94 0.97 -18.36 10.30
C SER A 94 0.48 -17.06 10.93
N PRO A 95 0.30 -17.02 12.28
CA PRO A 95 -0.05 -15.78 12.97
C PRO A 95 0.95 -14.64 12.73
N ALA A 96 2.21 -14.95 12.39
CA ALA A 96 3.23 -13.95 12.06
C ALA A 96 2.93 -13.23 10.72
N VAL A 97 2.35 -13.94 9.76
CA VAL A 97 2.01 -13.42 8.41
C VAL A 97 0.83 -12.47 8.50
N ARG A 98 -0.20 -12.88 9.23
CA ARG A 98 -1.36 -12.02 9.52
C ARG A 98 -0.94 -10.73 10.22
N ARG A 99 -0.05 -10.83 11.23
CA ARG A 99 0.52 -9.67 11.91
C ARG A 99 1.31 -8.76 10.96
N TRP A 100 2.07 -9.33 10.04
CA TRP A 100 2.82 -8.57 9.04
C TRP A 100 1.90 -7.81 8.08
N PHE A 101 0.84 -8.45 7.55
CA PHE A 101 -0.14 -7.75 6.71
C PHE A 101 -0.89 -6.66 7.48
N HIS A 102 -1.26 -6.89 8.74
CA HIS A 102 -1.86 -5.86 9.59
C HIS A 102 -0.91 -4.68 9.82
N ALA A 103 0.37 -4.95 10.10
CA ALA A 103 1.38 -3.91 10.25
C ALA A 103 1.57 -3.12 8.94
N MET A 104 1.58 -3.80 7.78
CA MET A 104 1.63 -3.12 6.48
C MET A 104 0.41 -2.23 6.22
N CYS A 105 -0.80 -2.69 6.58
CA CYS A 105 -2.02 -1.88 6.47
C CYS A 105 -1.97 -0.67 7.43
N LEU A 106 -1.50 -0.87 8.66
CA LEU A 106 -1.34 0.21 9.63
C LEU A 106 -0.34 1.26 9.14
N LEU A 107 0.81 0.85 8.63
CA LEU A 107 1.80 1.77 8.06
C LEU A 107 1.30 2.46 6.79
N ALA A 108 0.50 1.77 5.98
CA ALA A 108 -0.16 2.38 4.82
C ALA A 108 -1.15 3.46 5.27
N TRP A 109 -1.93 3.18 6.32
CA TRP A 109 -2.84 4.15 6.92
C TRP A 109 -2.10 5.34 7.54
N CYS A 110 -1.04 5.11 8.33
CA CYS A 110 -0.21 6.19 8.88
C CYS A 110 0.40 7.05 7.77
N SER A 111 0.88 6.44 6.69
CA SER A 111 1.35 7.16 5.51
C SER A 111 0.22 8.00 4.92
N GLY A 112 -0.95 7.40 4.71
CA GLY A 112 -2.14 8.08 4.23
C GLY A 112 -2.55 9.28 5.10
N MET A 113 -2.41 9.19 6.43
CA MET A 113 -2.65 10.30 7.36
C MET A 113 -1.63 11.44 7.21
N ILE A 114 -0.36 11.13 6.94
CA ILE A 114 0.65 12.16 6.61
C ILE A 114 0.27 12.85 5.30
N TRP A 115 -0.10 12.07 4.28
CA TRP A 115 -0.58 12.62 3.02
C TRP A 115 -1.89 13.40 3.18
N ALA A 116 -2.73 13.03 4.15
CA ALA A 116 -3.94 13.77 4.49
C ALA A 116 -3.65 15.18 5.04
N ALA A 117 -2.44 15.43 5.56
CA ALA A 117 -2.00 16.74 6.04
C ALA A 117 -1.41 17.64 4.93
N VAL A 118 -1.28 17.16 3.68
CA VAL A 118 -0.84 18.00 2.54
C VAL A 118 -1.64 19.29 2.37
N PRO A 119 -2.97 19.35 2.60
CA PRO A 119 -3.72 20.61 2.48
C PRO A 119 -3.20 21.72 3.40
N VAL A 120 -2.53 21.39 4.50
CA VAL A 120 -1.89 22.38 5.40
C VAL A 120 -0.73 23.11 4.70
N LEU A 121 -0.12 22.49 3.68
CA LEU A 121 0.98 23.08 2.91
C LEU A 121 0.51 24.11 1.87
N CYS A 122 -0.81 24.28 1.69
CA CYS A 122 -1.42 25.16 0.70
C CYS A 122 -2.73 25.80 1.19
N ASP A 123 -2.84 26.05 2.50
CA ASP A 123 -4.00 26.67 3.17
C ASP A 123 -5.35 26.07 2.74
N GLY A 124 -5.42 24.74 2.69
CA GLY A 124 -6.63 24.01 2.33
C GLY A 124 -6.99 24.09 0.84
N PHE A 125 -5.98 24.16 -0.04
CA PHE A 125 -6.13 24.32 -1.49
C PHE A 125 -6.72 25.67 -1.92
N THR A 126 -6.41 26.73 -1.17
CA THR A 126 -6.80 28.10 -1.52
C THR A 126 -5.66 28.90 -2.16
N THR A 127 -4.41 28.42 -2.06
CA THR A 127 -3.25 29.07 -2.66
C THR A 127 -3.08 28.73 -4.15
N SER A 128 -2.26 29.52 -4.86
CA SER A 128 -1.97 29.29 -6.29
C SER A 128 -1.21 27.99 -6.58
N GLN A 129 -0.56 27.42 -5.57
CA GLN A 129 0.18 26.16 -5.64
C GLN A 129 -0.74 24.93 -5.45
N ALA A 130 -2.01 25.12 -5.12
CA ALA A 130 -2.97 24.03 -4.91
C ALA A 130 -2.99 22.97 -6.04
N PRO A 131 -2.95 23.34 -7.35
CA PRO A 131 -2.93 22.35 -8.42
C PRO A 131 -1.73 21.41 -8.37
N PHE A 132 -0.55 21.91 -7.97
CA PHE A 132 0.65 21.08 -7.81
C PHE A 132 0.43 20.00 -6.75
N PHE A 133 -0.03 20.39 -5.55
CA PHE A 133 -0.25 19.45 -4.47
C PHE A 133 -1.34 18.43 -4.81
N LEU A 134 -2.40 18.84 -5.50
CA LEU A 134 -3.45 17.94 -5.98
C LEU A 134 -2.91 16.93 -7.00
N VAL A 135 -2.12 17.35 -7.97
CA VAL A 135 -1.49 16.43 -8.95
C VAL A 135 -0.59 15.44 -8.23
N VAL A 136 0.19 15.87 -7.25
CA VAL A 136 1.05 14.97 -6.48
C VAL A 136 0.24 13.95 -5.68
N VAL A 137 -0.78 14.39 -4.92
CA VAL A 137 -1.63 13.51 -4.10
C VAL A 137 -2.42 12.53 -4.98
N CYS A 138 -3.03 13.00 -6.06
CA CYS A 138 -3.72 12.14 -7.01
C CYS A 138 -2.72 11.17 -7.67
N GLY A 139 -1.56 11.65 -8.13
CA GLY A 139 -0.55 10.82 -8.77
C GLY A 139 -0.04 9.69 -7.89
N ILE A 140 0.30 9.97 -6.63
CA ILE A 140 0.79 8.93 -5.71
C ILE A 140 -0.30 7.93 -5.32
N THR A 141 -1.55 8.37 -5.18
CA THR A 141 -2.68 7.48 -4.89
C THR A 141 -3.01 6.55 -6.07
N ALA A 142 -2.91 7.04 -7.32
CA ALA A 142 -3.00 6.19 -8.51
C ALA A 142 -1.86 5.16 -8.54
N GLY A 143 -0.63 5.61 -8.35
CA GLY A 143 0.55 4.74 -8.35
C GLY A 143 0.47 3.64 -7.29
N ALA A 144 -0.06 3.95 -6.10
CA ALA A 144 -0.28 2.97 -5.04
C ALA A 144 -1.23 1.83 -5.47
N VAL A 145 -2.30 2.14 -6.21
CA VAL A 145 -3.22 1.12 -6.73
C VAL A 145 -2.60 0.32 -7.87
N VAL A 146 -1.91 0.98 -8.80
CA VAL A 146 -1.22 0.33 -9.94
C VAL A 146 -0.21 -0.71 -9.47
N HIS A 147 0.55 -0.40 -8.42
CA HIS A 147 1.53 -1.32 -7.87
C HIS A 147 0.96 -2.26 -6.78
N GLY A 148 -0.23 -1.99 -6.24
CA GLY A 148 -0.82 -2.68 -5.09
C GLY A 148 -1.79 -3.83 -5.42
N THR A 149 -1.77 -4.31 -6.67
CA THR A 149 -2.83 -5.19 -7.22
C THR A 149 -2.99 -6.54 -6.53
N ALA A 150 -1.96 -7.07 -5.88
CA ALA A 150 -2.04 -8.40 -5.26
C ALA A 150 -2.81 -8.43 -3.93
N TYR A 151 -2.94 -7.30 -3.22
CA TYR A 151 -3.61 -7.25 -1.93
C TYR A 151 -4.20 -5.85 -1.68
N ALA A 152 -5.50 -5.70 -1.96
CA ALA A 152 -6.15 -4.40 -2.12
C ALA A 152 -6.22 -3.58 -0.84
N ARG A 153 -6.19 -4.24 0.32
CA ARG A 153 -6.33 -3.57 1.62
C ARG A 153 -5.22 -2.56 1.88
N VAL A 154 -3.99 -2.85 1.46
CA VAL A 154 -2.83 -1.97 1.66
C VAL A 154 -2.99 -0.63 0.92
N PRO A 155 -3.22 -0.58 -0.42
CA PRO A 155 -3.43 0.68 -1.10
C PRO A 155 -4.70 1.39 -0.62
N ILE A 156 -5.79 0.68 -0.31
CA ILE A 156 -7.02 1.31 0.20
C ILE A 156 -6.78 2.05 1.53
N CYS A 157 -6.04 1.43 2.47
CA CYS A 157 -5.67 2.07 3.72
C CYS A 157 -4.84 3.34 3.52
N PHE A 158 -4.03 3.41 2.47
CA PHE A 158 -3.24 4.59 2.12
C PHE A 158 -4.09 5.69 1.47
N ILE A 159 -4.85 5.37 0.43
CA ILE A 159 -5.55 6.38 -0.38
C ILE A 159 -6.72 7.03 0.37
N THR A 160 -7.41 6.28 1.23
CA THR A 160 -8.66 6.73 1.86
C THR A 160 -8.48 7.99 2.71
N PRO A 161 -7.59 8.03 3.72
CA PRO A 161 -7.40 9.25 4.51
C PRO A 161 -6.87 10.42 3.68
N ALA A 162 -5.97 10.16 2.73
CA ALA A 162 -5.35 11.20 1.90
C ALA A 162 -6.37 11.88 0.97
N LEU A 163 -7.18 11.11 0.24
CA LEU A 163 -8.18 11.66 -0.67
C LEU A 163 -9.40 12.20 0.07
N PHE A 164 -9.74 11.63 1.22
CA PHE A 164 -10.79 12.16 2.07
C PHE A 164 -10.47 13.59 2.52
N SER A 165 -9.23 13.86 2.98
CA SER A 165 -8.86 15.22 3.37
C SER A 165 -8.95 16.20 2.21
N VAL A 166 -8.50 15.80 1.01
CA VAL A 166 -8.63 16.61 -0.22
C VAL A 166 -10.08 16.98 -0.49
N ILE A 167 -10.98 15.99 -0.49
CA ILE A 167 -12.41 16.21 -0.73
C ILE A 167 -12.98 17.19 0.31
N THR A 168 -12.68 16.98 1.60
CA THR A 168 -13.21 17.84 2.67
C THR A 168 -12.71 19.29 2.57
N CYS A 169 -11.41 19.50 2.30
CA CYS A 169 -10.85 20.84 2.16
C CYS A 169 -11.43 21.59 0.95
N LEU A 170 -11.56 20.90 -0.20
CA LEU A 170 -12.15 21.49 -1.40
C LEU A 170 -13.63 21.85 -1.23
N VAL A 171 -14.41 21.00 -0.53
CA VAL A 171 -15.81 21.32 -0.19
C VAL A 171 -15.88 22.53 0.75
N TRP A 172 -14.97 22.61 1.73
CA TRP A 172 -14.93 23.69 2.72
C TRP A 172 -14.56 25.04 2.10
N ALA A 173 -13.58 25.07 1.19
CA ALA A 173 -13.14 26.30 0.52
C ALA A 173 -14.26 26.97 -0.31
N GLY A 174 -15.20 26.16 -0.83
CA GLY A 174 -16.56 26.59 -1.12
C GLY A 174 -16.82 27.21 -2.49
N SER A 175 -15.80 27.45 -3.33
CA SER A 175 -16.01 27.92 -4.70
C SER A 175 -16.63 26.84 -5.60
N PHE A 176 -17.29 27.24 -6.70
CA PHE A 176 -17.89 26.26 -7.62
C PHE A 176 -16.84 25.33 -8.24
N GLU A 177 -15.70 25.87 -8.66
CA GLU A 177 -14.58 25.11 -9.19
C GLU A 177 -14.04 24.09 -8.17
N GLN A 178 -13.86 24.50 -6.93
CA GLN A 178 -13.38 23.62 -5.85
C GLN A 178 -14.40 22.53 -5.52
N ARG A 179 -15.70 22.83 -5.52
CA ARG A 179 -16.75 21.82 -5.33
C ARG A 179 -16.80 20.81 -6.49
N MET A 180 -16.66 21.27 -7.73
CA MET A 180 -16.57 20.38 -8.89
C MET A 180 -15.32 19.50 -8.80
N LEU A 181 -14.19 20.07 -8.37
CA LEU A 181 -12.95 19.34 -8.15
C LEU A 181 -13.07 18.31 -7.01
N ALA A 182 -13.78 18.65 -5.93
CA ALA A 182 -14.08 17.69 -4.87
C ALA A 182 -14.92 16.52 -5.38
N ALA A 183 -15.92 16.79 -6.23
CA ALA A 183 -16.75 15.76 -6.85
C ALA A 183 -15.93 14.84 -7.76
N THR A 184 -15.02 15.39 -8.58
CA THR A 184 -14.16 14.57 -9.44
C THR A 184 -13.13 13.77 -8.64
N VAL A 185 -12.56 14.33 -7.56
CA VAL A 185 -11.69 13.58 -6.64
C VAL A 185 -12.45 12.46 -5.93
N ALA A 186 -13.73 12.65 -5.59
CA ALA A 186 -14.57 11.61 -5.02
C ALA A 186 -14.84 10.48 -6.04
N LEU A 187 -15.19 10.81 -7.28
CA LEU A 187 -15.32 9.83 -8.38
C LEU A 187 -14.01 9.05 -8.60
N TYR A 188 -12.90 9.77 -8.62
CA TYR A 188 -11.57 9.21 -8.74
C TYR A 188 -11.24 8.24 -7.58
N THR A 189 -11.57 8.61 -6.34
CA THR A 189 -11.38 7.76 -5.15
C THR A 189 -12.18 6.47 -5.27
N MET A 190 -13.45 6.56 -5.69
CA MET A 190 -14.29 5.38 -5.91
C MET A 190 -13.72 4.47 -7.00
N ALA A 191 -13.23 5.05 -8.10
CA ALA A 191 -12.58 4.30 -9.18
C ALA A 191 -11.33 3.57 -8.66
N LEU A 192 -10.47 4.24 -7.89
CA LEU A 192 -9.26 3.63 -7.31
C LEU A 192 -9.58 2.48 -6.36
N VAL A 193 -10.54 2.65 -5.45
CA VAL A 193 -10.95 1.59 -4.50
C VAL A 193 -11.48 0.39 -5.26
N ARG A 194 -12.32 0.63 -6.28
CA ARG A 194 -12.85 -0.42 -7.15
C ARG A 194 -11.72 -1.15 -7.90
N SER A 195 -10.79 -0.42 -8.52
CA SER A 195 -9.66 -1.01 -9.24
C SER A 195 -8.74 -1.82 -8.33
N ALA A 196 -8.55 -1.40 -7.08
CA ALA A 196 -7.77 -2.17 -6.10
C ALA A 196 -8.44 -3.53 -5.82
N TRP A 197 -9.75 -3.56 -5.60
CA TRP A 197 -10.50 -4.81 -5.39
C TRP A 197 -10.54 -5.70 -6.63
N GLU A 198 -10.74 -5.12 -7.81
CA GLU A 198 -10.71 -5.86 -9.07
C GLU A 198 -9.33 -6.48 -9.31
N GLY A 199 -8.25 -5.75 -9.01
CA GLY A 199 -6.88 -6.25 -9.08
C GLY A 199 -6.64 -7.47 -8.19
N GLU A 200 -7.08 -7.42 -6.92
CA GLU A 200 -6.90 -8.55 -6.00
C GLU A 200 -7.75 -9.75 -6.43
N ARG A 201 -8.98 -9.53 -6.89
CA ARG A 201 -9.84 -10.61 -7.40
C ARG A 201 -9.23 -11.31 -8.61
N ALA A 202 -8.68 -10.54 -9.55
CA ALA A 202 -7.98 -11.09 -10.72
C ALA A 202 -6.72 -11.88 -10.33
N PHE A 203 -5.98 -11.40 -9.33
CA PHE A 203 -4.83 -12.12 -8.80
C PHE A 203 -5.23 -13.47 -8.19
N LEU A 204 -6.31 -13.48 -7.39
CA LEU A 204 -6.81 -14.70 -6.75
C LEU A 204 -7.39 -15.70 -7.76
N SER A 205 -8.07 -15.24 -8.82
CA SER A 205 -8.64 -16.15 -9.84
C SER A 205 -7.55 -16.91 -10.60
N ILE A 206 -6.44 -16.25 -10.94
CA ILE A 206 -5.29 -16.89 -11.59
C ILE A 206 -4.71 -17.99 -10.69
N GLY A 207 -4.58 -17.72 -9.37
CA GLY A 207 -4.10 -18.72 -8.42
C GLY A 207 -4.99 -19.97 -8.35
N ILE A 208 -6.31 -19.79 -8.45
CA ILE A 208 -7.29 -20.90 -8.40
C ILE A 208 -7.29 -21.70 -9.71
N GLU A 209 -7.22 -21.04 -10.87
CA GLU A 209 -7.29 -21.69 -12.18
C GLU A 209 -6.05 -22.56 -12.47
N TRP A 210 -4.86 -22.10 -12.08
CA TRP A 210 -3.60 -22.79 -12.35
C TRP A 210 -3.11 -23.69 -11.21
N GLY A 211 -3.66 -23.54 -10.00
CA GLY A 211 -3.32 -24.34 -8.82
C GLY A 211 -3.41 -25.87 -9.04
N PRO A 212 -4.49 -26.40 -9.64
CA PRO A 212 -4.64 -27.83 -9.90
C PRO A 212 -3.60 -28.40 -10.90
N GLN A 213 -3.22 -27.60 -11.91
CA GLN A 213 -2.31 -28.04 -12.96
C GLN A 213 -0.86 -28.14 -12.48
N ILE A 214 -0.43 -27.22 -11.60
CA ILE A 214 0.90 -27.23 -11.00
C ILE A 214 1.04 -28.36 -9.95
N GLY A 215 -0.05 -28.69 -9.26
CA GLY A 215 -0.11 -29.84 -8.34
C GLY A 215 0.03 -31.18 -9.05
N ALA A 216 -0.56 -31.32 -10.24
CA ALA A 216 -0.50 -32.54 -11.04
C ALA A 216 0.89 -32.80 -11.67
N GLN A 217 1.68 -31.76 -11.90
CA GLN A 217 3.02 -31.90 -12.48
C GLN A 217 4.09 -32.37 -11.47
N LYS A 218 3.75 -32.47 -10.18
CA LYS A 218 4.56 -33.12 -9.14
C LYS A 218 4.11 -34.58 -8.86
N GLY A 219 3.71 -35.31 -9.90
CA GLY A 219 3.66 -36.78 -9.86
C GLY A 219 5.07 -37.38 -9.87
N PRO A 220 5.29 -38.58 -9.29
CA PRO A 220 6.61 -39.08 -8.97
C PRO A 220 7.47 -39.19 -10.24
N LEU A 221 8.60 -38.48 -10.24
CA LEU A 221 9.73 -38.83 -11.09
C LEU A 221 10.20 -40.20 -10.61
N LEU A 222 9.81 -41.23 -11.37
CA LEU A 222 10.45 -42.56 -11.34
C LEU A 222 11.93 -42.43 -11.69
#